data_AF-A0A4Y2F5X7-F1
#
_entry.id   AF-A0A4Y2F5X7-F1
#
_cell.length_a   1.000
_cell.length_b   1.000
_cell.length_c   1.000
_cell.angle_alpha   90.00
_cell.angle_beta   90.00
_cell.angle_gamma   90.00
#
_symmetry.space_group_name_H-M   'P 1'
#
loop_
_entity.id
_entity.type
_entity.pdbx_description
1 polymer ?
#
loop_
_entity_poly.entity_id
_entity_poly.type
_entity_poly.pdbx_seq_one_letter_code
_entity_poly.pdbx_strand_id
1 'polypeptide(L)'
;MDSPEKLDIKGLPSREAFFNVLTQSHITDADYVHATLVYRAFNCQKFGDYLKLYQNSDAVMLAEVFCSFRNISLKWYGLDPVHYLSISELTFDAGVKLCKINDYIWFESQMLGGICLVGKRFATANNPLLPKSYDYSKPISYILSLDVVNLYGFAMSKLLTYGEFYWLNSNEIENFNLDDITPDSNIGYVLEVDLEIPSSQHERQNDWPIAPEHLKITYEMLSPTLSNCARNLI
;
A
#
# COMPACT_ATOMS: atom_id res chain seq x y z
N MET A 1 23.90 -20.51 1.35
CA MET A 1 24.49 -21.79 1.81
C MET A 1 24.63 -22.65 0.59
N ASP A 2 25.87 -22.90 0.19
CA ASP A 2 26.16 -23.32 -1.19
C ASP A 2 26.53 -24.82 -1.27
N SER A 3 26.56 -25.49 -0.11
CA SER A 3 26.68 -26.94 0.01
C SER A 3 26.09 -27.43 1.35
N PRO A 4 25.42 -28.61 1.38
CA PRO A 4 24.96 -29.26 2.61
C PRO A 4 26.07 -29.60 3.61
N GLU A 5 27.31 -29.82 3.16
CA GLU A 5 28.44 -30.17 4.04
C GLU A 5 28.73 -29.08 5.07
N LYS A 6 28.38 -27.82 4.75
CA LYS A 6 28.53 -26.67 5.66
C LYS A 6 27.70 -26.84 6.95
N LEU A 7 26.69 -27.70 6.96
CA LEU A 7 25.88 -28.00 8.14
C LEU A 7 26.63 -28.80 9.20
N ASP A 8 27.67 -29.53 8.80
CA ASP A 8 28.47 -30.37 9.71
C ASP A 8 29.70 -29.65 10.28
N ILE A 9 29.91 -28.37 9.91
CA ILE A 9 30.93 -27.52 10.50
C ILE A 9 30.66 -27.39 11.99
N LYS A 10 31.62 -27.81 12.82
CA LYS A 10 31.57 -27.66 14.27
C LYS A 10 31.80 -26.20 14.66
N GLY A 11 31.01 -25.72 15.61
CA GLY A 11 31.02 -24.31 16.00
C GLY A 11 30.21 -23.42 15.05
N LEU A 12 30.07 -22.15 15.44
CA LEU A 12 29.52 -21.12 14.58
C LEU A 12 30.59 -20.73 13.52
N PRO A 13 30.24 -20.57 12.23
CA PRO A 13 31.18 -20.10 11.22
C PRO A 13 31.84 -18.77 11.62
N SER A 14 33.02 -18.50 11.04
CA SER A 14 33.70 -17.22 11.27
C SER A 14 32.90 -16.06 10.68
N ARG A 15 33.15 -14.85 11.16
CA ARG A 15 32.43 -13.65 10.74
C ARG A 15 32.55 -13.41 9.22
N GLU A 16 33.72 -13.70 8.66
CA GLU A 16 34.04 -13.52 7.24
C GLU A 16 33.19 -14.42 6.34
N ALA A 17 32.71 -15.55 6.87
CA ALA A 17 31.82 -16.47 6.16
C ALA A 17 30.39 -15.91 5.99
N PHE A 18 30.03 -14.84 6.69
CA PHE A 18 28.73 -14.17 6.57
C PHE A 18 28.86 -12.94 5.67
N PHE A 19 28.66 -13.14 4.37
CA PHE A 19 28.60 -12.07 3.37
C PHE A 19 27.21 -12.02 2.74
N ASN A 20 26.60 -10.83 2.77
CA ASN A 20 25.29 -10.59 2.16
C ASN A 20 25.49 -10.02 0.75
N VAL A 21 25.11 -10.80 -0.25
CA VAL A 21 25.22 -10.43 -1.67
C VAL A 21 24.26 -9.30 -2.07
N LEU A 22 23.12 -9.17 -1.39
CA LEU A 22 22.13 -8.12 -1.70
C LEU A 22 22.61 -6.75 -1.25
N THR A 23 23.25 -6.68 -0.07
CA THR A 23 23.75 -5.42 0.49
C THR A 23 25.23 -5.20 0.23
N GLN A 24 25.93 -6.18 -0.36
CA GLN A 24 27.38 -6.18 -0.58
C GLN A 24 28.16 -5.88 0.70
N SER A 25 27.71 -6.44 1.84
CA SER A 25 28.28 -6.16 3.16
C SER A 25 28.45 -7.42 3.99
N HIS A 26 29.46 -7.41 4.87
CA HIS A 26 29.62 -8.44 5.89
C HIS A 26 28.65 -8.23 7.05
N ILE A 27 28.43 -9.29 7.84
CA ILE A 27 27.67 -9.22 9.08
C ILE A 27 28.24 -8.15 10.03
N THR A 28 27.36 -7.42 10.72
CA THR A 28 27.77 -6.45 11.73
C THR A 28 28.32 -7.15 12.97
N ASP A 29 29.14 -6.45 13.76
CA ASP A 29 29.65 -7.02 15.02
C ASP A 29 28.51 -7.35 15.99
N ALA A 30 27.47 -6.51 16.04
CA ALA A 30 26.31 -6.72 16.89
C ALA A 30 25.54 -8.00 16.52
N ASP A 31 25.30 -8.22 15.23
CA ASP A 31 24.58 -9.42 14.74
C ASP A 31 25.40 -10.69 14.98
N TYR A 32 26.72 -10.64 14.80
CA TYR A 32 27.59 -11.79 15.06
C TYR A 32 27.66 -12.14 16.55
N VAL A 33 27.71 -11.13 17.43
CA VAL A 33 27.62 -11.33 18.88
C VAL A 33 26.28 -11.95 19.25
N HIS A 34 25.17 -11.48 18.67
CA HIS A 34 23.85 -12.05 18.88
C HIS A 34 23.78 -13.52 18.42
N ALA A 35 24.26 -13.83 17.21
CA ALA A 35 24.31 -15.20 16.70
C ALA A 35 25.15 -16.12 17.60
N THR A 36 26.29 -15.62 18.11
CA THR A 36 27.14 -16.33 19.05
C THR A 36 26.43 -16.60 20.39
N LEU A 37 25.68 -15.62 20.90
CA LEU A 37 24.88 -15.76 22.11
C LEU A 37 23.81 -16.85 21.94
N VAL A 38 23.03 -16.79 20.84
CA VAL A 38 21.98 -17.78 20.54
C VAL A 38 22.60 -19.17 20.38
N TYR A 39 23.67 -19.29 19.59
CA TYR A 39 24.38 -20.56 19.38
C TYR A 39 24.79 -21.23 20.70
N ARG A 40 25.33 -20.43 21.63
CA ARG A 40 25.73 -20.91 22.96
C ARG A 40 24.55 -21.21 23.86
N ALA A 41 23.55 -20.33 23.92
CA ALA A 41 22.40 -20.47 24.80
C ALA A 41 21.59 -21.74 24.49
N PHE A 42 21.49 -22.12 23.21
CA PHE A 42 20.81 -23.33 22.76
C PHE A 42 21.74 -24.55 22.61
N ASN A 43 22.98 -24.45 23.10
CA ASN A 43 23.98 -25.54 23.09
C ASN A 43 24.21 -26.17 21.71
N CYS A 44 24.15 -25.37 20.64
CA CYS A 44 24.43 -25.83 19.28
C CYS A 44 25.87 -26.40 19.20
N GLN A 45 26.06 -27.50 18.50
CA GLN A 45 27.37 -28.16 18.34
C GLN A 45 27.94 -27.98 16.94
N LYS A 46 27.06 -27.93 15.95
CA LYS A 46 27.38 -27.67 14.54
C LYS A 46 26.49 -26.59 13.95
N PHE A 47 26.91 -26.01 12.84
CA PHE A 47 26.13 -24.96 12.17
C PHE A 47 24.72 -25.44 11.79
N GLY A 48 24.56 -26.72 11.45
CA GLY A 48 23.24 -27.31 11.17
C GLY A 48 22.27 -27.29 12.36
N ASP A 49 22.76 -27.30 13.61
CA ASP A 49 21.89 -27.18 14.79
C ASP A 49 21.34 -25.76 14.90
N TYR A 50 22.18 -24.77 14.62
CA TYR A 50 21.80 -23.36 14.58
C TYR A 50 20.79 -23.07 13.45
N LEU A 51 21.01 -23.64 12.26
CA LEU A 51 20.06 -23.53 11.15
C LEU A 51 18.71 -24.18 11.50
N LYS A 52 18.71 -25.37 12.09
CA LYS A 52 17.47 -26.04 12.53
C LYS A 52 16.72 -25.22 13.57
N LEU A 53 17.43 -24.62 14.52
CA LEU A 53 16.82 -23.72 15.50
C LEU A 53 16.12 -22.56 14.80
N TYR A 54 16.83 -21.85 13.91
CA TYR A 54 16.28 -20.75 13.13
C TYR A 54 15.05 -21.17 12.31
N GLN A 55 15.14 -22.27 11.55
CA GLN A 55 14.04 -22.79 10.73
C GLN A 55 12.82 -23.18 11.57
N ASN A 56 13.04 -23.84 12.72
CA ASN A 56 11.97 -24.21 13.63
C ASN A 56 11.31 -22.96 14.24
N SER A 57 12.10 -21.97 14.66
CA SER A 57 11.57 -20.72 15.18
C SER A 57 10.71 -20.01 14.14
N ASP A 58 11.20 -19.84 12.91
CA ASP A 58 10.43 -19.20 11.82
C ASP A 58 9.13 -19.94 11.52
N ALA A 59 9.18 -21.27 11.42
CA ALA A 59 8.01 -22.09 11.15
C ALA A 59 6.98 -22.05 12.29
N VAL A 60 7.42 -22.11 13.55
CA VAL A 60 6.54 -22.07 14.73
C VAL A 60 5.91 -20.68 14.88
N MET A 61 6.68 -19.60 14.73
CA MET A 61 6.14 -18.24 14.80
C MET A 61 5.10 -18.00 13.71
N LEU A 62 5.37 -18.44 12.48
CA LEU A 62 4.40 -18.33 11.39
C LEU A 62 3.14 -19.17 11.68
N ALA A 63 3.30 -20.39 12.16
CA ALA A 63 2.18 -21.25 12.53
C ALA A 63 1.33 -20.64 13.65
N GLU A 64 1.94 -20.02 14.66
CA GLU A 64 1.24 -19.36 15.75
C GLU A 64 0.43 -18.16 15.27
N VAL A 65 1.04 -17.27 14.48
CA VAL A 65 0.36 -16.12 13.87
C VAL A 65 -0.79 -16.58 12.99
N PHE A 66 -0.57 -17.62 12.16
CA PHE A 66 -1.61 -18.14 11.27
C PHE A 66 -2.75 -18.82 12.03
N CYS A 67 -2.46 -19.59 13.08
CA CYS A 67 -3.50 -20.17 13.94
C CYS A 67 -4.35 -19.07 14.61
N SER A 68 -3.71 -18.01 15.10
CA SER A 68 -4.41 -16.85 15.66
C SER A 68 -5.29 -16.17 14.61
N PHE A 69 -4.76 -15.93 13.41
CA PHE A 69 -5.51 -15.37 12.28
C PHE A 69 -6.70 -16.24 11.89
N ARG A 70 -6.53 -17.56 11.83
CA ARG A 70 -7.62 -18.51 11.57
C ARG A 70 -8.73 -18.42 12.60
N ASN A 71 -8.38 -18.36 13.89
CA ASN A 71 -9.36 -18.20 14.97
C ASN A 71 -10.13 -16.88 14.85
N ILE A 72 -9.44 -15.77 14.54
CA ILE A 72 -10.05 -14.45 14.35
C ILE A 72 -11.00 -14.46 13.14
N SER A 73 -10.56 -15.00 12.00
CA SER A 73 -11.35 -15.06 10.76
C SER A 73 -12.60 -15.92 10.92
N LEU A 74 -12.48 -17.08 11.57
CA LEU A 74 -13.63 -17.93 11.90
C LEU A 74 -14.59 -17.24 12.87
N LYS A 75 -14.07 -16.52 13.87
CA LYS A 75 -14.88 -15.82 14.87
C LYS A 75 -15.69 -14.67 14.25
N TRP A 76 -15.07 -13.84 13.42
CA TRP A 76 -15.68 -12.61 12.91
C TRP A 76 -16.40 -12.78 11.57
N TYR A 77 -15.82 -13.55 10.66
CA TYR A 77 -16.36 -13.73 9.32
C TYR A 77 -17.06 -15.08 9.15
N GLY A 78 -16.76 -16.05 10.02
CA GLY A 78 -17.20 -17.43 9.82
C GLY A 78 -16.63 -18.03 8.53
N LEU A 79 -15.43 -17.60 8.15
CA LEU A 79 -14.68 -18.04 6.98
C LEU A 79 -13.32 -18.56 7.45
N ASP A 80 -12.90 -19.70 6.93
CA ASP A 80 -11.61 -20.29 7.27
C ASP A 80 -10.54 -19.87 6.24
N PRO A 81 -9.49 -19.12 6.64
CA PRO A 81 -8.45 -18.66 5.71
C PRO A 81 -7.72 -19.79 4.97
N VAL A 82 -7.77 -21.04 5.45
CA VAL A 82 -7.14 -22.18 4.74
C VAL A 82 -7.80 -22.51 3.40
N HIS A 83 -9.00 -21.98 3.14
CA HIS A 83 -9.73 -22.18 1.88
C HIS A 83 -9.45 -21.10 0.84
N TYR A 84 -8.58 -20.14 1.14
CA TYR A 84 -8.29 -18.99 0.30
C TYR A 84 -6.82 -18.97 -0.09
N LEU A 85 -6.52 -18.53 -1.31
CA LEU A 85 -5.13 -18.37 -1.77
C LEU A 85 -4.50 -17.10 -1.17
N SER A 86 -5.31 -16.07 -0.92
CA SER A 86 -4.85 -14.80 -0.39
C SER A 86 -5.84 -14.19 0.60
N ILE A 87 -5.34 -13.26 1.42
CA ILE A 87 -6.19 -12.45 2.31
C ILE A 87 -7.21 -11.64 1.49
N SER A 88 -6.85 -11.17 0.30
CA SER A 88 -7.75 -10.38 -0.55
C SER A 88 -9.03 -11.15 -0.89
N GLU A 89 -8.91 -12.43 -1.27
CA GLU A 89 -10.07 -13.29 -1.55
C GLU A 89 -10.92 -13.52 -0.30
N LEU A 90 -10.28 -13.83 0.84
CA LEU A 90 -10.98 -13.98 2.12
C LEU A 90 -11.75 -12.70 2.49
N THR A 91 -11.12 -11.53 2.36
CA THR A 91 -11.74 -10.25 2.70
C THR A 91 -12.85 -9.87 1.73
N PHE A 92 -12.72 -10.24 0.46
CA PHE A 92 -13.76 -10.05 -0.55
C PHE A 92 -14.98 -10.91 -0.22
N ASP A 93 -14.80 -12.20 0.04
CA ASP A 93 -15.88 -13.11 0.45
C ASP A 93 -16.53 -12.67 1.77
N ALA A 94 -15.74 -12.21 2.74
CA ALA A 94 -16.27 -11.63 3.96
C ALA A 94 -17.16 -10.41 3.66
N GLY A 95 -16.71 -9.53 2.76
CA GLY A 95 -17.48 -8.37 2.29
C GLY A 95 -18.78 -8.78 1.59
N VAL A 96 -18.74 -9.73 0.66
CA VAL A 96 -19.92 -10.25 -0.05
C VAL A 96 -20.91 -10.90 0.93
N LYS A 97 -20.41 -11.69 1.89
CA LYS A 97 -21.25 -12.34 2.92
C LYS A 97 -21.98 -11.32 3.80
N LEU A 98 -21.36 -10.18 4.09
CA LEU A 98 -21.94 -9.12 4.93
C LEU A 98 -22.88 -8.20 4.15
N CYS A 99 -22.48 -7.77 2.95
CA CYS A 99 -23.12 -6.68 2.22
C CYS A 99 -23.95 -7.14 1.00
N LYS A 100 -23.86 -8.42 0.59
CA LYS A 100 -24.56 -8.98 -0.59
C LYS A 100 -24.34 -8.16 -1.88
N ILE A 101 -23.09 -7.76 -2.11
CA ILE A 101 -22.72 -6.95 -3.28
C ILE A 101 -22.96 -7.76 -4.55
N ASN A 102 -23.76 -7.20 -5.48
CA ASN A 102 -24.00 -7.75 -6.83
C ASN A 102 -23.59 -6.71 -7.88
N ASP A 103 -23.29 -7.16 -9.11
CA ASP A 103 -23.14 -6.32 -10.30
C ASP A 103 -22.13 -5.14 -10.19
N TYR A 104 -20.96 -5.38 -9.58
CA TYR A 104 -19.91 -4.36 -9.38
C TYR A 104 -18.95 -4.17 -10.57
N ILE A 105 -19.05 -4.99 -11.62
CA ILE A 105 -18.08 -5.02 -12.74
C ILE A 105 -17.98 -3.66 -13.44
N TRP A 106 -19.10 -2.95 -13.60
CA TRP A 106 -19.08 -1.63 -14.22
C TRP A 106 -18.22 -0.66 -13.40
N PHE A 107 -18.34 -0.68 -12.07
CA PHE A 107 -17.53 0.14 -11.18
C PHE A 107 -16.06 -0.23 -11.22
N GLU A 108 -15.73 -1.52 -11.31
CA GLU A 108 -14.34 -1.99 -11.39
C GLU A 108 -13.58 -1.34 -12.55
N SER A 109 -14.21 -1.19 -13.72
CA SER A 109 -13.61 -0.55 -14.89
C SER A 109 -13.33 0.94 -14.72
N GLN A 110 -14.03 1.59 -13.78
CA GLN A 110 -13.92 3.01 -13.48
C GLN A 110 -13.12 3.27 -12.19
N MET A 111 -12.61 2.21 -11.54
CA MET A 111 -11.88 2.34 -10.28
C MET A 111 -10.53 3.03 -10.50
N LEU A 112 -10.39 4.18 -9.87
CA LEU A 112 -9.13 4.89 -9.77
C LEU A 112 -8.42 4.52 -8.46
N GLY A 113 -7.09 4.46 -8.53
CA GLY A 113 -6.25 4.26 -7.36
C GLY A 113 -6.17 5.50 -6.47
N GLY A 114 -5.30 5.42 -5.46
CA GLY A 114 -5.00 6.58 -4.61
C GLY A 114 -4.40 7.74 -5.41
N ILE A 115 -4.82 8.96 -5.09
CA ILE A 115 -4.26 10.17 -5.69
C ILE A 115 -2.82 10.33 -5.22
N CYS A 116 -1.87 10.27 -6.16
CA CYS A 116 -0.47 10.57 -5.93
C CYS A 116 -0.08 11.80 -6.74
N LEU A 117 0.15 12.91 -6.05
CA LEU A 117 0.41 14.20 -6.67
C LEU A 117 1.59 14.89 -5.99
N VAL A 118 2.45 15.50 -6.82
CA VAL A 118 3.53 16.39 -6.38
C VAL A 118 3.27 17.80 -6.92
N GLY A 119 2.51 18.61 -6.18
CA GLY A 119 2.23 20.00 -6.56
C GLY A 119 3.48 20.91 -6.48
N LYS A 120 4.35 20.68 -5.48
CA LYS A 120 5.63 21.37 -5.34
C LYS A 120 6.79 20.38 -5.36
N ARG A 121 7.64 20.47 -6.39
CA ARG A 121 8.75 19.52 -6.61
C ARG A 121 9.82 19.51 -5.51
N PHE A 122 10.02 20.65 -4.83
CA PHE A 122 11.05 20.77 -3.80
C PHE A 122 10.66 21.82 -2.77
N ALA A 123 10.80 21.50 -1.50
CA ALA A 123 10.67 22.42 -0.39
C ALA A 123 11.67 22.07 0.71
N THR A 124 12.23 23.08 1.36
CA THR A 124 13.10 22.92 2.53
C THR A 124 12.59 23.82 3.63
N ALA A 125 12.49 23.26 4.84
CA ALA A 125 12.13 23.99 6.05
C ALA A 125 13.40 24.50 6.75
N ASN A 126 13.38 25.72 7.26
CA ASN A 126 14.40 26.25 8.14
C ASN A 126 13.99 26.02 9.60
N ASN A 127 14.23 24.80 10.09
CA ASN A 127 13.75 24.34 11.39
C ASN A 127 14.87 24.37 12.45
N PRO A 128 14.75 25.18 13.53
CA PRO A 128 15.72 25.24 14.63
C PRO A 128 15.97 23.90 15.34
N LEU A 129 15.02 22.96 15.26
CA LEU A 129 15.15 21.62 15.85
C LEU A 129 16.12 20.71 15.08
N LEU A 130 16.61 21.15 13.92
CA LEU A 130 17.58 20.44 13.10
C LEU A 130 18.89 21.27 12.98
N PRO A 131 19.78 21.23 14.00
CA PRO A 131 20.91 22.16 14.09
C PRO A 131 21.89 22.07 12.91
N LYS A 132 22.01 20.89 12.28
CA LYS A 132 22.91 20.68 11.13
C LYS A 132 22.50 21.44 9.87
N SER A 133 21.21 21.77 9.72
CA SER A 133 20.65 22.41 8.53
C SER A 133 19.99 23.77 8.82
N TYR A 134 19.98 24.20 10.07
CA TYR A 134 19.37 25.45 10.49
C TYR A 134 20.26 26.65 10.18
N ASP A 135 19.65 27.70 9.64
CA ASP A 135 20.32 28.94 9.25
C ASP A 135 19.65 30.11 10.00
N TYR A 136 20.40 30.73 10.94
CA TYR A 136 19.95 31.87 11.73
C TYR A 136 19.62 33.11 10.89
N SER A 137 20.14 33.20 9.66
CA SER A 137 19.87 34.34 8.76
C SER A 137 18.53 34.24 8.04
N LYS A 138 17.88 33.08 8.07
CA LYS A 138 16.62 32.82 7.36
C LYS A 138 15.44 32.79 8.33
N PRO A 139 14.22 33.16 7.88
CA PRO A 139 13.02 33.00 8.69
C PRO A 139 12.81 31.52 9.05
N ILE A 140 12.27 31.28 10.23
CA ILE A 140 11.93 29.92 10.70
C ILE A 140 10.76 29.40 9.86
N SER A 141 10.85 28.15 9.43
CA SER A 141 9.76 27.47 8.72
C SER A 141 9.74 25.97 9.03
N TYR A 142 8.56 25.35 8.81
CA TYR A 142 8.30 23.94 9.06
C TYR A 142 7.59 23.33 7.84
N ILE A 143 7.77 22.03 7.65
CA ILE A 143 6.95 21.22 6.72
C ILE A 143 6.07 20.34 7.58
N LEU A 144 4.76 20.40 7.33
CA LEU A 144 3.76 19.57 7.99
C LEU A 144 3.50 18.33 7.14
N SER A 145 3.59 17.15 7.76
CA SER A 145 3.16 15.89 7.17
C SER A 145 1.95 15.40 7.94
N LEU A 146 0.85 15.16 7.21
CA LEU A 146 -0.40 14.66 7.76
C LEU A 146 -0.69 13.30 7.12
N ASP A 147 -1.14 12.37 7.95
CA ASP A 147 -1.59 11.04 7.51
C ASP A 147 -2.96 10.76 8.15
N VAL A 148 -3.91 10.33 7.33
CA VAL A 148 -5.27 10.03 7.78
C VAL A 148 -5.30 8.58 8.24
N VAL A 149 -5.50 8.39 9.55
CA VAL A 149 -5.63 7.05 10.15
C VAL A 149 -6.82 6.31 9.54
N ASN A 150 -6.55 5.17 8.90
CA ASN A 150 -7.55 4.28 8.30
C ASN A 150 -8.48 4.99 7.29
N LEU A 151 -7.90 5.72 6.32
CA LEU A 151 -8.64 6.46 5.29
C LEU A 151 -9.74 5.61 4.62
N TYR A 152 -9.40 4.42 4.13
CA TYR A 152 -10.38 3.54 3.47
C TYR A 152 -11.44 3.03 4.43
N GLY A 153 -11.09 2.66 5.66
CA GLY A 153 -12.09 2.25 6.65
C GLY A 153 -13.05 3.38 7.03
N PHE A 154 -12.56 4.62 7.10
CA PHE A 154 -13.43 5.80 7.26
C PHE A 154 -14.35 5.98 6.05
N ALA A 155 -13.84 5.87 4.83
CA ALA A 155 -14.66 5.95 3.61
C ALA A 155 -15.73 4.83 3.57
N MET A 156 -15.35 3.61 3.96
CA MET A 156 -16.27 2.46 4.07
C MET A 156 -17.31 2.59 5.19
N SER A 157 -17.15 3.54 6.11
CA SER A 157 -18.17 3.85 7.13
C SER A 157 -19.26 4.81 6.64
N LYS A 158 -19.13 5.34 5.41
CA LYS A 158 -20.12 6.22 4.79
C LYS A 158 -21.17 5.42 4.02
N LEU A 159 -22.23 6.09 3.60
CA LEU A 159 -23.21 5.49 2.70
C LEU A 159 -22.52 5.11 1.38
N LEU A 160 -22.58 3.84 1.04
CA LEU A 160 -22.01 3.27 -0.18
C LEU A 160 -23.09 2.51 -0.94
N THR A 161 -23.01 2.56 -2.27
CA THR A 161 -23.87 1.78 -3.15
C THR A 161 -23.49 0.30 -3.07
N TYR A 162 -24.45 -0.58 -2.84
CA TYR A 162 -24.19 -2.02 -2.69
C TYR A 162 -25.05 -2.94 -3.57
N GLY A 163 -26.09 -2.43 -4.24
CA GLY A 163 -26.94 -3.25 -5.11
C GLY A 163 -28.14 -2.50 -5.68
N GLU A 164 -29.03 -3.26 -6.34
CA GLU A 164 -30.25 -2.76 -6.99
C GLU A 164 -29.98 -1.72 -8.08
N PHE A 165 -28.86 -1.87 -8.78
CA PHE A 165 -28.50 -1.00 -9.89
C PHE A 165 -29.51 -1.13 -11.03
N TYR A 166 -29.98 0.01 -11.53
CA TYR A 166 -30.82 0.08 -12.72
C TYR A 166 -30.45 1.31 -13.54
N TRP A 167 -30.58 1.19 -14.85
CA TRP A 167 -30.41 2.32 -15.77
C TRP A 167 -31.69 3.16 -15.78
N LEU A 168 -31.54 4.47 -15.62
CA LEU A 168 -32.64 5.41 -15.81
C LEU A 168 -33.12 5.37 -17.27
N ASN A 169 -34.43 5.43 -17.47
CA ASN A 169 -35.01 5.58 -18.80
C ASN A 169 -34.97 7.06 -19.26
N SER A 170 -35.24 7.31 -20.54
CA SER A 170 -35.18 8.66 -21.12
C SER A 170 -36.03 9.69 -20.37
N ASN A 171 -37.23 9.33 -19.93
CA ASN A 171 -38.10 10.24 -19.19
C ASN A 171 -37.58 10.51 -17.77
N GLU A 172 -36.97 9.52 -17.11
CA GLU A 172 -36.33 9.74 -15.81
C GLU A 172 -35.10 10.64 -15.92
N ILE A 173 -34.32 10.49 -17.00
CA ILE A 173 -33.16 11.34 -17.29
C ILE A 173 -33.61 12.78 -17.59
N GLU A 174 -34.64 12.97 -18.41
CA GLU A 174 -35.17 14.30 -18.72
C GLU A 174 -35.69 15.05 -17.49
N ASN A 175 -36.20 14.32 -16.50
CA ASN A 175 -36.69 14.89 -15.24
C ASN A 175 -35.65 14.85 -14.11
N PHE A 176 -34.41 14.43 -14.40
CA PHE A 176 -33.36 14.35 -13.40
C PHE A 176 -32.82 15.73 -13.05
N ASN A 177 -32.82 16.08 -11.77
CA ASN A 177 -32.26 17.33 -11.27
C ASN A 177 -31.25 17.04 -10.15
N LEU A 178 -30.00 17.46 -10.39
CA LEU A 178 -28.90 17.29 -9.45
C LEU A 178 -29.13 18.03 -8.13
N ASP A 179 -29.78 19.20 -8.18
CA ASP A 179 -29.98 20.06 -7.00
C ASP A 179 -30.96 19.44 -5.99
N ASP A 180 -31.75 18.46 -6.40
CA ASP A 180 -32.72 17.77 -5.54
C ASP A 180 -32.10 16.61 -4.75
N ILE A 181 -30.81 16.30 -4.96
CA ILE A 181 -30.14 15.15 -4.37
C ILE A 181 -29.36 15.57 -3.13
N THR A 182 -29.61 14.88 -2.02
CA THR A 182 -28.85 15.06 -0.77
C THR A 182 -27.79 13.97 -0.59
N PRO A 183 -26.60 14.29 -0.03
CA PRO A 183 -25.54 13.30 0.23
C PRO A 183 -25.96 12.11 1.10
N ASP A 184 -26.97 12.30 1.96
CA ASP A 184 -27.49 11.29 2.88
C ASP A 184 -28.69 10.51 2.32
N SER A 185 -28.94 10.62 1.00
CA SER A 185 -30.03 9.89 0.32
C SER A 185 -29.80 8.38 0.38
N ASN A 186 -30.90 7.63 0.50
CA ASN A 186 -30.87 6.17 0.37
C ASN A 186 -30.64 5.70 -1.08
N ILE A 187 -30.83 6.58 -2.05
CA ILE A 187 -30.59 6.32 -3.47
C ILE A 187 -29.34 7.10 -3.89
N GLY A 188 -28.34 6.35 -4.36
CA GLY A 188 -27.14 6.91 -4.98
C GLY A 188 -27.27 6.99 -6.50
N TYR A 189 -26.60 7.98 -7.09
CA TYR A 189 -26.57 8.17 -8.54
C TYR A 189 -25.13 8.10 -9.05
N VAL A 190 -24.95 7.50 -10.21
CA VAL A 190 -23.70 7.49 -10.94
C VAL A 190 -23.96 8.10 -12.29
N LEU A 191 -23.17 9.10 -12.66
CA LEU A 191 -23.42 9.95 -13.81
C LEU A 191 -22.26 9.84 -14.79
N GLU A 192 -22.60 9.52 -16.04
CA GLU A 192 -21.70 9.66 -17.19
C GLU A 192 -22.03 11.00 -17.86
N VAL A 193 -21.09 11.94 -17.83
CA VAL A 193 -21.32 13.33 -18.23
C VAL A 193 -20.12 13.87 -19.01
N ASP A 194 -20.40 14.78 -19.94
CA ASP A 194 -19.39 15.64 -20.54
C ASP A 194 -19.14 16.84 -19.63
N LEU A 195 -17.87 17.10 -19.31
CA LEU A 195 -17.47 18.22 -18.44
C LEU A 195 -16.70 19.28 -19.24
N GLU A 196 -17.16 20.52 -19.19
CA GLU A 196 -16.42 21.69 -19.68
C GLU A 196 -15.88 22.48 -18.48
N ILE A 197 -14.55 22.60 -18.38
CA ILE A 197 -13.90 23.38 -17.31
C ILE A 197 -13.60 24.79 -17.83
N PRO A 198 -14.24 25.84 -17.27
CA PRO A 198 -14.00 27.21 -17.70
C PRO A 198 -12.53 27.62 -17.54
N SER A 199 -11.99 28.35 -18.51
CA SER A 199 -10.57 28.79 -18.49
C SER A 199 -10.18 29.58 -17.24
N SER A 200 -11.14 30.27 -16.61
CA SER A 200 -10.92 31.00 -15.35
C SER A 200 -10.54 30.10 -14.17
N GLN A 201 -10.81 28.79 -14.25
CA GLN A 201 -10.49 27.84 -13.18
C GLN A 201 -9.17 27.11 -13.38
N HIS A 202 -8.56 27.20 -14.57
CA HIS A 202 -7.38 26.39 -14.93
C HIS A 202 -6.20 26.64 -14.00
N GLU A 203 -5.86 27.90 -13.70
CA GLU A 203 -4.75 28.22 -12.79
C GLU A 203 -5.01 27.72 -11.36
N ARG A 204 -6.26 27.87 -10.88
CA ARG A 204 -6.66 27.46 -9.53
C ARG A 204 -6.61 25.94 -9.35
N GLN A 205 -6.91 25.18 -10.41
CA GLN A 205 -6.97 23.72 -10.40
C GLN A 205 -5.68 23.07 -10.89
N ASN A 206 -4.64 23.85 -11.19
CA ASN A 206 -3.37 23.33 -11.69
C ASN A 206 -2.73 22.31 -10.75
N ASP A 207 -2.89 22.50 -9.44
CA ASP A 207 -2.39 21.59 -8.41
C ASP A 207 -3.42 20.53 -8.01
N TRP A 208 -4.64 20.50 -8.57
CA TRP A 208 -5.64 19.49 -8.24
C TRP A 208 -6.58 19.24 -9.42
N PRO A 209 -6.19 18.38 -10.38
CA PRO A 209 -7.02 18.10 -11.53
C PRO A 209 -8.34 17.44 -11.08
N ILE A 210 -9.45 17.96 -11.58
CA ILE A 210 -10.80 17.44 -11.31
C ILE A 210 -11.09 16.33 -12.31
N ALA A 211 -11.85 15.32 -11.89
CA ALA A 211 -12.30 14.20 -12.72
C ALA A 211 -11.15 13.48 -13.46
N PRO A 212 -10.15 12.93 -12.73
CA PRO A 212 -9.13 12.11 -13.35
C PRO A 212 -9.76 10.93 -14.10
N GLU A 213 -9.20 10.60 -15.26
CA GLU A 213 -9.65 9.49 -16.10
C GLU A 213 -8.50 8.52 -16.41
N HIS A 214 -8.84 7.32 -16.85
CA HIS A 214 -7.85 6.37 -17.35
C HIS A 214 -7.27 6.85 -18.68
N LEU A 215 -6.11 7.51 -18.63
CA LEU A 215 -5.46 8.09 -19.80
C LEU A 215 -4.16 7.35 -20.16
N LYS A 216 -4.08 6.89 -21.41
CA LYS A 216 -2.81 6.39 -21.98
C LYS A 216 -2.00 7.57 -22.48
N ILE A 217 -0.92 7.91 -21.77
CA ILE A 217 -0.02 8.99 -22.16
C ILE A 217 0.71 8.62 -23.46
N THR A 218 0.53 9.45 -24.50
CA THR A 218 1.26 9.31 -25.77
C THR A 218 2.53 10.16 -25.76
N TYR A 219 3.45 9.91 -26.70
CA TYR A 219 4.73 10.63 -26.74
C TYR A 219 4.54 12.14 -27.00
N GLU A 220 3.51 12.49 -27.75
CA GLU A 220 3.15 13.86 -28.12
C GLU A 220 2.66 14.68 -26.92
N MET A 221 2.18 14.00 -25.87
CA MET A 221 1.73 14.63 -24.63
C MET A 221 2.89 14.92 -23.67
N LEU A 222 4.10 14.43 -23.97
CA LEU A 222 5.26 14.64 -23.11
C LEU A 222 5.80 16.06 -23.25
N SER A 223 6.15 16.68 -22.11
CA SER A 223 6.95 17.90 -22.12
C SER A 223 8.34 17.64 -22.74
N PRO A 224 9.02 18.64 -23.32
CA PRO A 224 10.35 18.47 -23.92
C PRO A 224 11.37 17.80 -22.98
N THR A 225 11.29 18.08 -21.68
CA THR A 225 12.14 17.47 -20.65
C THR A 225 11.86 15.98 -20.50
N LEU A 226 10.58 15.59 -20.38
CA LEU A 226 10.19 14.18 -20.26
C LEU A 226 10.50 13.41 -21.54
N SER A 227 10.31 14.03 -22.71
CA SER A 227 10.66 13.45 -24.01
C SER A 227 12.14 13.09 -24.10
N ASN A 228 13.03 13.92 -23.53
CA ASN A 228 14.47 13.65 -23.49
C ASN A 228 14.83 12.54 -22.49
N CYS A 229 14.20 12.50 -21.31
CA CYS A 229 14.41 11.42 -20.35
C CYS A 229 13.94 10.06 -20.90
N ALA A 230 12.78 10.02 -21.56
CA ALA A 230 12.24 8.80 -22.15
C ALA A 230 13.15 8.22 -23.24
N ARG A 231 13.82 9.06 -24.05
CA ARG A 231 14.79 8.60 -25.06
C ARG A 231 16.04 7.95 -24.46
N ASN A 232 16.40 8.27 -23.22
CA ASN A 232 17.59 7.71 -22.56
C ASN A 232 17.30 6.39 -21.81
N LEU A 233 16.04 5.93 -21.81
CA LEU A 233 15.60 4.69 -21.18
C LEU A 233 15.39 3.55 -22.19
N ILE A 234 15.56 3.83 -23.49
CA ILE A 234 15.50 2.89 -24.61
C ILE A 234 16.92 2.74 -25.17
#